data_AF-A0A1D6GUY9-F1
#
_entry.id   AF-A0A1D6GUY9-F1
#
_cell.length_a   1.000
_cell.length_b   1.000
_cell.length_c   1.000
_cell.angle_alpha   90.00
_cell.angle_beta   90.00
_cell.angle_gamma   90.00
#
_symmetry.space_group_name_H-M   'P 1'
#
loop_
_entity.id
_entity.type
_entity.pdbx_description
1 polymer ?
#
loop_
_entity_poly.entity_id
_entity_poly.type
_entity_poly.pdbx_seq_one_letter_code
_entity_poly.pdbx_strand_id
1 'polypeptide(L)'
;MSSLQAEFLRKAPGVKHVERDMKVQKLTTHTPQFLGLPTGVWPTGGGLDRAGEDVVIGFVDSGIYPQHPSFAAHKTDRYGPVPRYKGKCEKDLVTQRSFCNGKIVGAQHFAKAAMAAGAFNPDVEFASPLDGDGHGSHTAAIAAGNNGIPVRMHGHEFGKASGMAPRARVAVYKVLYRLFGGYVADVVAAIDQAVQDGVDILNLSVGPNSPPTATRTTFLNPFDAALLSAVKAGVFVAQAAGNGGPFPKTLVSFSPWITTVAAGVDDRRYKNHLTLGNGKLISGLGVSPATHGNMSFSLISAADALLGSSASKYSALDCQRPELLNKRKVQGKILLCGYSFNYISGTASIKKVSQTARSLGAAGFVVAVENSYPGTKFDPVPVSIPGILITDVSKTEPYCIFASYIEV
;
A
#
# COMPACT_ATOMS: atom_id res chain seq x y z
N MET A 1 1.20 28.67 11.59
CA MET A 1 1.73 29.39 12.76
C MET A 1 2.97 30.16 12.30
N SER A 2 3.06 31.47 12.56
CA SER A 2 4.27 32.26 12.25
C SER A 2 5.41 31.94 13.22
N SER A 3 6.65 32.31 12.89
CA SER A 3 7.81 32.13 13.77
C SER A 3 7.61 32.78 15.15
N LEU A 4 7.06 34.01 15.16
CA LEU A 4 6.73 34.75 16.38
C LEU A 4 5.65 34.04 17.23
N GLN A 5 4.62 33.46 16.59
CA GLN A 5 3.59 32.70 17.30
C GLN A 5 4.16 31.40 17.90
N ALA A 6 5.09 30.74 17.20
CA ALA A 6 5.76 29.53 17.68
C ALA A 6 6.65 29.80 18.91
N GLU A 7 7.35 30.94 18.93
CA GLU A 7 8.16 31.35 20.08
C GLU A 7 7.31 31.70 21.30
N PHE A 8 6.18 32.38 21.09
CA PHE A 8 5.24 32.66 22.18
C PHE A 8 4.70 31.37 22.78
N LEU A 9 4.32 30.40 21.93
CA LEU A 9 3.86 29.08 22.36
C LEU A 9 4.93 28.30 23.14
N ARG A 10 6.20 28.38 22.70
CA ARG A 10 7.33 27.69 23.33
C ARG A 10 7.61 28.19 24.76
N LYS A 11 7.21 29.43 25.08
CA LYS A 11 7.36 30.05 26.40
C LYS A 11 6.12 29.91 27.29
N ALA A 12 5.03 29.32 26.81
CA ALA A 12 3.79 29.21 27.57
C ALA A 12 3.92 28.16 28.69
N PRO A 13 3.40 28.42 29.91
CA PRO A 13 3.37 27.45 30.99
C PRO A 13 2.64 26.17 30.57
N GLY A 14 3.29 25.01 30.68
CA GLY A 14 2.74 23.71 30.30
C GLY A 14 3.18 23.18 28.93
N VAL A 15 3.88 23.98 28.11
CA VAL A 15 4.43 23.53 26.82
C VAL A 15 5.87 23.03 26.99
N LYS A 16 6.05 21.70 26.90
CA LYS A 16 7.37 21.06 27.09
C LYS A 16 8.30 21.18 25.87
N HIS A 17 7.74 21.21 24.66
CA HIS A 17 8.49 21.31 23.41
C HIS A 17 7.63 21.88 22.28
N VAL A 18 8.23 22.64 21.38
CA VAL A 18 7.61 23.12 20.14
C VAL A 18 8.59 22.83 19.01
N GLU A 19 8.19 21.97 18.09
CA GLU A 19 8.98 21.62 16.91
C GLU A 19 8.32 22.16 15.65
N ARG A 20 9.13 22.49 14.64
CA ARG A 20 8.63 22.94 13.34
C ARG A 20 8.03 21.74 12.62
N ASP A 21 6.74 21.80 12.33
CA ASP A 21 6.06 20.82 11.49
C ASP A 21 6.70 20.80 10.08
N MET A 22 7.09 19.61 9.63
CA MET A 22 7.76 19.39 8.35
C MET A 22 6.91 18.50 7.46
N LYS A 23 6.76 18.91 6.19
CA LYS A 23 6.03 18.15 5.17
C LYS A 23 6.80 16.85 4.86
N VAL A 24 6.17 15.70 5.08
CA VAL A 24 6.74 14.35 4.91
C VAL A 24 5.96 13.55 3.82
N GLN A 25 6.59 12.62 3.06
CA GLN A 25 6.03 11.90 1.86
C GLN A 25 6.50 10.41 1.64
N LYS A 26 5.67 9.35 1.47
CA LYS A 26 5.93 7.88 1.63
C LYS A 26 6.65 7.17 0.46
N LEU A 27 7.45 6.10 0.71
CA LEU A 27 7.85 4.96 -0.16
C LEU A 27 8.45 3.72 0.60
N THR A 28 8.83 2.63 -0.13
CA THR A 28 9.34 1.31 0.39
C THR A 28 10.56 0.71 -0.35
N THR A 29 11.40 1.53 -0.96
CA THR A 29 12.70 1.12 -1.56
C THR A 29 13.88 1.91 -0.94
N HIS A 30 13.56 2.83 -0.04
CA HIS A 30 14.46 3.73 0.68
C HIS A 30 14.27 3.63 2.19
N THR A 31 13.15 3.07 2.63
CA THR A 31 12.73 3.15 4.03
C THR A 31 13.75 2.58 5.01
N PRO A 32 14.48 1.48 4.73
CA PRO A 32 15.58 1.06 5.58
C PRO A 32 16.67 2.14 5.72
N GLN A 33 17.04 2.82 4.63
CA GLN A 33 18.01 3.92 4.63
C GLN A 33 17.45 5.16 5.35
N PHE A 34 16.20 5.52 5.09
CA PHE A 34 15.49 6.63 5.75
C PHE A 34 15.47 6.46 7.27
N LEU A 35 15.23 5.23 7.74
CA LEU A 35 15.24 4.89 9.16
C LEU A 35 16.66 4.68 9.72
N GLY A 36 17.71 4.84 8.90
CA GLY A 36 19.10 4.67 9.32
C GLY A 36 19.48 3.23 9.67
N LEU A 37 18.72 2.21 9.23
CA LEU A 37 18.99 0.82 9.58
C LEU A 37 20.39 0.32 9.14
N PRO A 38 20.88 0.63 7.92
CA PRO A 38 22.19 0.13 7.48
C PRO A 38 23.37 0.63 8.29
N THR A 39 23.28 1.83 8.87
CA THR A 39 24.35 2.45 9.66
C THR A 39 24.11 2.38 11.17
N GLY A 40 22.86 2.15 11.60
CA GLY A 40 22.45 2.04 12.99
C GLY A 40 22.30 0.60 13.45
N VAL A 41 21.10 0.02 13.23
CA VAL A 41 20.72 -1.26 13.85
C VAL A 41 21.35 -2.48 13.18
N TRP A 42 21.50 -2.51 11.85
CA TRP A 42 22.06 -3.70 11.19
C TRP A 42 23.49 -4.04 11.66
N PRO A 43 24.42 -3.08 11.80
CA PRO A 43 25.77 -3.35 12.32
C PRO A 43 25.79 -4.01 13.70
N THR A 44 24.84 -3.72 14.59
CA THR A 44 24.81 -4.33 15.94
C THR A 44 24.41 -5.81 15.91
N GLY A 45 23.71 -6.24 14.86
CA GLY A 45 23.25 -7.62 14.66
C GLY A 45 24.12 -8.46 13.72
N GLY A 46 25.37 -8.05 13.44
CA GLY A 46 26.24 -8.75 12.49
C GLY A 46 26.12 -8.24 11.04
N GLY A 47 25.58 -7.03 10.86
CA GLY A 47 25.46 -6.36 9.57
C GLY A 47 24.24 -6.78 8.77
N LEU A 48 24.19 -6.28 7.54
CA LEU A 48 23.12 -6.57 6.59
C LEU A 48 22.86 -8.08 6.41
N ASP A 49 23.94 -8.87 6.32
CA ASP A 49 23.88 -10.32 6.05
C ASP A 49 23.36 -11.14 7.22
N ARG A 50 23.14 -10.51 8.38
CA ARG A 50 22.54 -11.13 9.57
C ARG A 50 21.37 -10.35 10.15
N ALA A 51 20.91 -9.30 9.47
CA ALA A 51 19.84 -8.43 9.95
C ALA A 51 18.51 -9.19 10.12
N GLY A 52 18.22 -9.57 11.36
CA GLY A 52 17.08 -10.42 11.73
C GLY A 52 17.31 -11.91 11.58
N GLU A 53 18.55 -12.38 11.45
CA GLU A 53 18.86 -13.81 11.37
C GLU A 53 18.23 -14.57 12.55
N ASP A 54 17.74 -15.77 12.27
CA ASP A 54 17.02 -16.65 13.19
C ASP A 54 15.73 -16.10 13.79
N VAL A 55 15.32 -14.86 13.54
CA VAL A 55 14.01 -14.31 13.94
C VAL A 55 12.93 -14.78 12.98
N VAL A 56 11.80 -15.27 13.50
CA VAL A 56 10.63 -15.68 12.72
C VAL A 56 9.52 -14.66 12.90
N ILE A 57 9.11 -14.04 11.79
CA ILE A 57 7.98 -13.12 11.73
C ILE A 57 6.77 -13.87 11.15
N GLY A 58 5.72 -13.99 11.95
CA GLY A 58 4.41 -14.49 11.55
C GLY A 58 3.57 -13.39 10.91
N PHE A 59 3.05 -13.65 9.71
CA PHE A 59 2.17 -12.74 8.96
C PHE A 59 0.76 -13.32 8.93
N VAL A 60 -0.16 -12.64 9.60
CA VAL A 60 -1.60 -12.95 9.56
C VAL A 60 -2.22 -12.02 8.51
N ASP A 61 -2.40 -12.54 7.29
CA ASP A 61 -2.68 -11.71 6.09
C ASP A 61 -3.35 -12.51 4.94
N SER A 62 -3.25 -12.06 3.69
CA SER A 62 -3.83 -12.69 2.49
C SER A 62 -3.01 -13.84 1.89
N GLY A 63 -1.89 -14.19 2.52
CA GLY A 63 -1.00 -15.28 2.09
C GLY A 63 0.36 -14.80 1.62
N ILE A 64 1.04 -15.63 0.82
CA ILE A 64 2.34 -15.30 0.22
C ILE A 64 2.44 -15.76 -1.24
N TYR A 65 3.15 -15.00 -2.07
CA TYR A 65 3.63 -15.43 -3.38
C TYR A 65 5.08 -15.93 -3.26
N PRO A 66 5.30 -17.24 -3.03
CA PRO A 66 6.61 -17.76 -2.60
C PRO A 66 7.69 -17.69 -3.68
N GLN A 67 7.31 -17.56 -4.95
CA GLN A 67 8.28 -17.44 -6.06
C GLN A 67 8.85 -16.02 -6.20
N HIS A 68 8.38 -15.04 -5.42
CA HIS A 68 8.92 -13.68 -5.51
C HIS A 68 10.41 -13.65 -5.10
N PRO A 69 11.29 -12.90 -5.81
CA PRO A 69 12.71 -12.81 -5.48
C PRO A 69 13.02 -12.33 -4.04
N SER A 70 12.12 -11.54 -3.45
CA SER A 70 12.19 -11.13 -2.04
C SER A 70 12.15 -12.28 -1.05
N PHE A 71 11.64 -13.45 -1.46
CA PHE A 71 11.50 -14.63 -0.61
C PHE A 71 12.39 -15.79 -1.06
N ALA A 72 13.36 -15.54 -1.96
CA ALA A 72 14.29 -16.57 -2.40
C ALA A 72 15.26 -16.97 -1.27
N ALA A 73 15.62 -18.25 -1.21
CA ALA A 73 16.49 -18.79 -0.16
C ALA A 73 18.00 -18.74 -0.50
N HIS A 74 18.38 -18.35 -1.72
CA HIS A 74 19.67 -18.77 -2.33
C HIS A 74 20.63 -17.64 -2.74
N LYS A 75 20.51 -16.42 -2.22
CA LYS A 75 21.36 -15.32 -2.74
C LYS A 75 22.78 -15.25 -2.19
N THR A 76 23.04 -15.67 -0.95
CA THR A 76 24.38 -15.54 -0.34
C THR A 76 24.74 -16.78 0.47
N ASP A 77 24.03 -17.03 1.57
CA ASP A 77 24.20 -18.21 2.43
C ASP A 77 22.89 -18.97 2.61
N ARG A 78 22.98 -20.31 2.61
CA ARG A 78 21.82 -21.15 2.92
C ARG A 78 21.38 -20.88 4.35
N TYR A 79 20.08 -20.67 4.48
CA TYR A 79 19.41 -20.59 5.76
C TYR A 79 19.60 -21.88 6.58
N GLY A 80 20.08 -21.74 7.82
CA GLY A 80 20.13 -22.85 8.79
C GLY A 80 18.73 -23.26 9.28
N PRO A 81 18.61 -24.38 10.00
CA PRO A 81 17.36 -24.72 10.68
C PRO A 81 17.06 -23.71 11.78
N VAL A 82 15.77 -23.53 12.12
CA VAL A 82 15.32 -22.76 13.29
C VAL A 82 14.63 -23.74 14.25
N PRO A 83 15.38 -24.42 15.14
CA PRO A 83 14.86 -25.58 15.91
C PRO A 83 13.66 -25.26 16.81
N ARG A 84 13.53 -23.99 17.24
CA ARG A 84 12.41 -23.55 18.07
C ARG A 84 11.10 -23.40 17.30
N TYR A 85 11.18 -23.19 15.98
CA TYR A 85 10.00 -23.03 15.14
C TYR A 85 9.46 -24.39 14.71
N LYS A 86 8.17 -24.64 14.98
CA LYS A 86 7.50 -25.94 14.78
C LYS A 86 6.34 -25.87 13.79
N GLY A 87 6.17 -24.73 13.12
CA GLY A 87 5.10 -24.55 12.15
C GLY A 87 5.23 -25.45 10.94
N LYS A 88 4.09 -25.75 10.32
CA LYS A 88 4.01 -26.62 9.15
C LYS A 88 4.07 -25.82 7.84
N CYS A 89 4.41 -26.52 6.78
CA CYS A 89 4.41 -26.01 5.43
C CYS A 89 3.44 -26.82 4.60
N GLU A 90 2.33 -26.18 4.23
CA GLU A 90 1.41 -26.76 3.27
C GLU A 90 2.08 -26.87 1.90
N LYS A 91 1.50 -27.73 1.06
CA LYS A 91 1.91 -27.93 -0.33
C LYS A 91 0.83 -27.41 -1.24
N ASP A 92 1.27 -26.84 -2.36
CA ASP A 92 0.37 -26.47 -3.44
C ASP A 92 -0.29 -27.74 -3.99
N LEU A 93 -1.63 -27.75 -4.08
CA LEU A 93 -2.39 -28.95 -4.44
C LEU A 93 -2.10 -29.43 -5.86
N VAL A 94 -1.75 -28.51 -6.77
CA VAL A 94 -1.51 -28.81 -8.19
C VAL A 94 -0.07 -29.25 -8.41
N THR A 95 0.89 -28.45 -7.95
CA THR A 95 2.32 -28.67 -8.19
C THR A 95 2.98 -29.58 -7.16
N GLN A 96 2.30 -29.87 -6.04
CA GLN A 96 2.81 -30.63 -4.89
C GLN A 96 4.10 -30.03 -4.28
N ARG A 97 4.43 -28.78 -4.64
CA ARG A 97 5.59 -28.06 -4.11
C ARG A 97 5.25 -27.47 -2.76
N SER A 98 6.19 -27.54 -1.82
CA SER A 98 6.08 -26.83 -0.55
C SER A 98 6.14 -25.32 -0.80
N PHE A 99 5.34 -24.57 -0.05
CA PHE A 99 5.44 -23.11 0.01
C PHE A 99 6.70 -22.62 0.72
N CYS A 100 7.39 -23.50 1.45
CA CYS A 100 8.56 -23.18 2.23
C CYS A 100 9.86 -23.49 1.49
N ASN A 101 10.88 -22.68 1.75
CA ASN A 101 12.19 -22.78 1.08
C ASN A 101 13.36 -22.42 1.99
N GLY A 102 13.13 -22.23 3.29
CA GLY A 102 14.13 -21.79 4.26
C GLY A 102 14.03 -20.30 4.58
N LYS A 103 13.75 -19.44 3.60
CA LYS A 103 13.33 -18.05 3.87
C LYS A 103 11.92 -18.02 4.43
N ILE A 104 11.02 -18.71 3.74
CA ILE A 104 9.69 -19.06 4.25
C ILE A 104 9.86 -20.38 5.02
N VAL A 105 9.58 -20.34 6.32
CA VAL A 105 9.75 -21.48 7.24
C VAL A 105 8.44 -22.13 7.64
N GLY A 106 7.31 -21.43 7.47
CA GLY A 106 5.97 -21.95 7.67
C GLY A 106 4.97 -21.28 6.74
N ALA A 107 3.96 -22.03 6.29
CA ALA A 107 2.93 -21.52 5.40
C ALA A 107 1.64 -22.33 5.56
N GLN A 108 0.60 -21.67 6.06
CA GLN A 108 -0.68 -22.27 6.44
C GLN A 108 -1.85 -21.37 6.03
N HIS A 109 -3.02 -21.97 5.77
CA HIS A 109 -4.26 -21.21 5.53
C HIS A 109 -5.38 -21.58 6.50
N PHE A 110 -6.25 -20.61 6.72
CA PHE A 110 -7.40 -20.70 7.61
C PHE A 110 -8.61 -20.15 6.85
N ALA A 111 -9.61 -21.00 6.64
CA ALA A 111 -10.83 -20.69 5.90
C ALA A 111 -12.06 -21.39 6.49
N LYS A 112 -11.95 -22.00 7.67
CA LYS A 112 -13.01 -22.87 8.20
C LYS A 112 -14.27 -22.07 8.47
N ALA A 113 -14.14 -20.88 9.05
CA ALA A 113 -15.29 -20.01 9.27
C ALA A 113 -15.84 -19.44 7.96
N ALA A 114 -14.96 -19.07 7.02
CA ALA A 114 -15.39 -18.62 5.69
C ALA A 114 -16.18 -19.69 4.91
N MET A 115 -15.74 -20.95 4.96
CA MET A 115 -16.43 -22.08 4.34
C MET A 115 -17.76 -22.38 5.03
N ALA A 116 -17.79 -22.39 6.38
CA ALA A 116 -19.01 -22.60 7.14
C ALA A 116 -20.06 -21.50 6.91
N ALA A 117 -19.63 -20.26 6.66
CA ALA A 117 -20.49 -19.14 6.33
C ALA A 117 -20.94 -19.13 4.85
N GLY A 118 -20.43 -20.04 4.01
CA GLY A 118 -20.75 -20.10 2.58
C GLY A 118 -20.15 -18.95 1.76
N ALA A 119 -19.18 -18.20 2.30
CA ALA A 119 -18.53 -17.09 1.62
C ALA A 119 -17.33 -17.52 0.76
N PHE A 120 -16.71 -18.65 1.10
CA PHE A 120 -15.55 -19.16 0.40
C PHE A 120 -15.91 -19.68 -0.99
N ASN A 121 -15.28 -19.14 -2.03
CA ASN A 121 -15.50 -19.56 -3.43
C ASN A 121 -14.22 -20.22 -4.00
N PRO A 122 -14.19 -21.56 -4.15
CA PRO A 122 -13.00 -22.27 -4.63
C PRO A 122 -12.63 -21.98 -6.08
N ASP A 123 -13.51 -21.38 -6.90
CA ASP A 123 -13.21 -21.05 -8.29
C ASP A 123 -12.31 -19.81 -8.43
N VAL A 124 -12.28 -18.97 -7.40
CA VAL A 124 -11.57 -17.68 -7.41
C VAL A 124 -10.63 -17.51 -6.21
N GLU A 125 -10.74 -18.38 -5.20
CA GLU A 125 -9.96 -18.34 -3.98
C GLU A 125 -9.10 -19.59 -3.80
N PHE A 126 -7.89 -19.38 -3.31
CA PHE A 126 -6.96 -20.47 -3.05
C PHE A 126 -7.13 -20.99 -1.63
N ALA A 127 -7.60 -22.24 -1.49
CA ALA A 127 -7.56 -23.01 -0.24
C ALA A 127 -6.12 -23.51 0.03
N SER A 128 -5.19 -22.55 0.07
CA SER A 128 -3.77 -22.74 0.25
C SER A 128 -3.15 -21.41 0.72
N PRO A 129 -1.89 -21.40 1.20
CA PRO A 129 -1.22 -20.19 1.65
C PRO A 129 -0.88 -19.22 0.50
N LEU A 130 -1.22 -19.55 -0.75
CA LEU A 130 -0.97 -18.71 -1.91
C LEU A 130 -1.72 -17.38 -1.80
N ASP A 131 -1.00 -16.29 -2.02
CA ASP A 131 -1.56 -14.94 -2.06
C ASP A 131 -2.29 -14.69 -3.38
N GLY A 132 -3.62 -14.55 -3.32
CA GLY A 132 -4.45 -14.18 -4.47
C GLY A 132 -4.76 -12.69 -4.55
N ASP A 133 -4.33 -11.91 -3.55
CA ASP A 133 -4.61 -10.47 -3.45
C ASP A 133 -3.35 -9.63 -3.70
N GLY A 134 -2.24 -9.99 -3.05
CA GLY A 134 -0.96 -9.31 -3.10
C GLY A 134 -0.61 -8.56 -1.81
N HIS A 135 -1.59 -8.27 -0.96
CA HIS A 135 -1.38 -7.54 0.30
C HIS A 135 -0.39 -8.26 1.23
N GLY A 136 -0.58 -9.55 1.48
CA GLY A 136 0.30 -10.35 2.35
C GLY A 136 1.74 -10.47 1.83
N SER A 137 1.91 -10.65 0.52
CA SER A 137 3.23 -10.63 -0.10
C SER A 137 3.92 -9.27 0.04
N HIS A 138 3.15 -8.19 -0.09
CA HIS A 138 3.67 -6.84 0.06
C HIS A 138 4.08 -6.54 1.51
N THR A 139 3.25 -6.88 2.50
CA THR A 139 3.55 -6.68 3.93
C THR A 139 4.75 -7.52 4.38
N ALA A 140 4.82 -8.79 3.94
CA ALA A 140 5.96 -9.66 4.21
C ALA A 140 7.27 -9.15 3.58
N ALA A 141 7.21 -8.61 2.36
CA ALA A 141 8.39 -8.04 1.71
C ALA A 141 8.91 -6.78 2.41
N ILE A 142 8.03 -5.93 2.96
CA ILE A 142 8.43 -4.73 3.72
C ILE A 142 9.18 -5.12 4.99
N ALA A 143 8.68 -6.11 5.73
CA ALA A 143 9.29 -6.51 6.99
C ALA A 143 10.55 -7.35 6.78
N ALA A 144 10.48 -8.36 5.92
CA ALA A 144 11.50 -9.40 5.82
C ALA A 144 11.91 -9.73 4.38
N GLY A 145 11.59 -8.91 3.38
CA GLY A 145 12.07 -9.14 2.02
C GLY A 145 13.60 -9.11 1.94
N ASN A 146 14.18 -9.99 1.13
CA ASN A 146 15.61 -9.98 0.87
C ASN A 146 16.09 -8.60 0.41
N ASN A 147 17.33 -8.26 0.76
CA ASN A 147 17.94 -7.02 0.31
C ASN A 147 18.36 -7.08 -1.17
N GLY A 148 18.43 -5.92 -1.80
CA GLY A 148 19.01 -5.78 -3.14
C GLY A 148 18.12 -6.32 -4.26
N ILE A 149 16.80 -6.42 -4.06
CA ILE A 149 15.87 -6.88 -5.09
C ILE A 149 15.57 -5.74 -6.06
N PRO A 150 15.95 -5.83 -7.35
CA PRO A 150 15.65 -4.76 -8.30
C PRO A 150 14.13 -4.59 -8.45
N VAL A 151 13.66 -3.36 -8.32
CA VAL A 151 12.25 -3.01 -8.54
C VAL A 151 12.11 -2.46 -9.94
N ARG A 152 11.35 -3.19 -10.77
CA ARG A 152 11.07 -2.79 -12.15
C ARG A 152 9.57 -2.77 -12.39
N MET A 153 9.06 -1.67 -12.91
CA MET A 153 7.64 -1.55 -13.28
C MET A 153 7.54 -0.90 -14.65
N HIS A 154 6.78 -1.52 -15.55
CA HIS A 154 6.52 -1.01 -16.91
C HIS A 154 7.79 -0.60 -17.68
N GLY A 155 8.89 -1.34 -17.52
CA GLY A 155 10.17 -1.08 -18.19
C GLY A 155 11.10 -0.08 -17.48
N HIS A 156 10.67 0.51 -16.37
CA HIS A 156 11.46 1.47 -15.59
C HIS A 156 12.02 0.84 -14.30
N GLU A 157 13.23 1.24 -13.91
CA GLU A 157 13.89 0.77 -12.68
C GLU A 157 13.72 1.80 -11.54
N PHE A 158 13.24 1.34 -10.38
CA PHE A 158 12.90 2.15 -9.21
C PHE A 158 13.86 1.93 -8.04
N GLY A 159 15.07 1.45 -8.35
CA GLY A 159 16.09 1.10 -7.38
C GLY A 159 15.96 -0.34 -6.87
N LYS A 160 16.56 -0.61 -5.72
CA LYS A 160 16.56 -1.93 -5.08
C LYS A 160 15.73 -1.89 -3.79
N ALA A 161 14.85 -2.87 -3.62
CA ALA A 161 14.06 -3.07 -2.41
C ALA A 161 14.82 -3.92 -1.39
N SER A 162 14.47 -3.71 -0.13
CA SER A 162 14.88 -4.50 1.02
C SER A 162 13.81 -4.44 2.08
N GLY A 163 13.63 -5.54 2.81
CA GLY A 163 12.91 -5.50 4.08
C GLY A 163 13.73 -4.80 5.16
N MET A 164 13.07 -4.51 6.29
CA MET A 164 13.72 -3.97 7.49
C MET A 164 14.66 -4.99 8.14
N ALA A 165 14.28 -6.26 8.09
CA ALA A 165 15.05 -7.40 8.58
C ALA A 165 15.24 -8.42 7.44
N PRO A 166 16.13 -8.14 6.47
CA PRO A 166 16.22 -8.93 5.24
C PRO A 166 16.63 -10.39 5.45
N ARG A 167 17.15 -10.75 6.62
CA ARG A 167 17.49 -12.14 6.98
C ARG A 167 16.48 -12.83 7.90
N ALA A 168 15.46 -12.12 8.38
CA ALA A 168 14.37 -12.74 9.15
C ALA A 168 13.62 -13.80 8.34
N ARG A 169 13.11 -14.81 9.03
CA ARG A 169 12.28 -15.87 8.47
C ARG A 169 10.83 -15.43 8.42
N VAL A 170 10.11 -15.95 7.42
CA VAL A 170 8.71 -15.64 7.16
C VAL A 170 7.87 -16.88 7.50
N ALA A 171 6.89 -16.70 8.36
CA ALA A 171 5.83 -17.68 8.63
C ALA A 171 4.48 -17.09 8.22
N VAL A 172 3.72 -17.79 7.38
CA VAL A 172 2.52 -17.25 6.73
C VAL A 172 1.28 -17.93 7.28
N TYR A 173 0.32 -17.12 7.72
CA TYR A 173 -0.97 -17.55 8.24
C TYR A 173 -2.06 -16.82 7.46
N LYS A 174 -2.50 -17.43 6.35
CA LYS A 174 -3.49 -16.82 5.47
C LYS A 174 -4.88 -16.87 6.09
N VAL A 175 -5.50 -15.71 6.26
CA VAL A 175 -6.84 -15.54 6.84
C VAL A 175 -7.72 -14.60 6.00
N LEU A 176 -7.10 -13.86 5.07
CA LEU A 176 -7.80 -12.95 4.18
C LEU A 176 -7.90 -13.51 2.76
N TYR A 177 -9.05 -13.25 2.15
CA TYR A 177 -9.43 -13.64 0.80
C TYR A 177 -10.00 -12.42 0.08
N ARG A 178 -9.77 -12.37 -1.22
CA ARG A 178 -9.95 -11.18 -2.04
C ARG A 178 -11.39 -10.65 -2.06
N LEU A 179 -12.40 -11.53 -1.98
CA LEU A 179 -13.79 -11.13 -2.19
C LEU A 179 -14.47 -10.61 -0.93
N PHE A 180 -14.13 -11.17 0.24
CA PHE A 180 -14.85 -10.89 1.49
C PHE A 180 -13.94 -10.46 2.64
N GLY A 181 -12.62 -10.42 2.43
CA GLY A 181 -11.67 -10.21 3.52
C GLY A 181 -11.53 -11.49 4.34
N GLY A 182 -11.93 -11.48 5.61
CA GLY A 182 -11.77 -12.64 6.48
C GLY A 182 -12.74 -12.65 7.65
N TYR A 183 -12.83 -13.80 8.30
CA TYR A 183 -13.66 -13.99 9.50
C TYR A 183 -12.79 -13.96 10.75
N VAL A 184 -13.26 -13.26 11.79
CA VAL A 184 -12.52 -13.13 13.07
C VAL A 184 -12.14 -14.49 13.65
N ALA A 185 -12.98 -15.52 13.49
CA ALA A 185 -12.67 -16.87 13.96
C ALA A 185 -11.46 -17.50 13.25
N ASP A 186 -11.31 -17.32 11.93
CA ASP A 186 -10.13 -17.79 11.20
C ASP A 186 -8.88 -16.99 11.60
N VAL A 187 -9.05 -15.68 11.87
CA VAL A 187 -7.97 -14.82 12.37
C VAL A 187 -7.48 -15.23 13.76
N VAL A 188 -8.39 -15.51 14.69
CA VAL A 188 -8.06 -16.01 16.04
C VAL A 188 -7.34 -17.35 15.95
N ALA A 189 -7.85 -18.29 15.13
CA ALA A 189 -7.21 -19.59 14.94
C ALA A 189 -5.78 -19.46 14.38
N ALA A 190 -5.55 -18.52 13.46
CA ALA A 190 -4.23 -18.22 12.92
C ALA A 190 -3.27 -17.65 13.96
N ILE A 191 -3.73 -16.71 14.82
CA ILE A 191 -2.92 -16.15 15.90
C ILE A 191 -2.51 -17.25 16.87
N ASP A 192 -3.47 -18.06 17.33
CA ASP A 192 -3.21 -19.17 18.26
C ASP A 192 -2.21 -20.18 17.66
N GLN A 193 -2.37 -20.53 16.39
CA GLN A 193 -1.45 -21.43 15.70
C GLN A 193 -0.05 -20.82 15.57
N ALA A 194 0.06 -19.54 15.25
CA ALA A 194 1.35 -18.86 15.10
C ALA A 194 2.14 -18.84 16.42
N VAL A 195 1.46 -18.61 17.55
CA VAL A 195 2.07 -18.68 18.88
C VAL A 195 2.56 -20.10 19.18
N GLN A 196 1.74 -21.13 18.91
CA GLN A 196 2.13 -22.54 19.11
C GLN A 196 3.30 -22.97 18.23
N ASP A 197 3.36 -22.43 17.01
CA ASP A 197 4.46 -22.69 16.08
C ASP A 197 5.77 -22.01 16.51
N GLY A 198 5.72 -21.04 17.43
CA GLY A 198 6.90 -20.38 17.99
C GLY A 198 7.41 -19.21 17.15
N VAL A 199 6.51 -18.37 16.61
CA VAL A 199 6.92 -17.09 16.02
C VAL A 199 7.43 -16.12 17.10
N ASP A 200 8.43 -15.30 16.77
CA ASP A 200 8.93 -14.28 17.71
C ASP A 200 8.13 -12.96 17.59
N ILE A 201 7.67 -12.66 16.38
CA ILE A 201 6.92 -11.45 16.04
C ILE A 201 5.66 -11.84 15.28
N LEU A 202 4.54 -11.19 15.59
CA LEU A 202 3.31 -11.21 14.81
C LEU A 202 3.08 -9.85 14.15
N ASN A 203 2.98 -9.85 12.83
CA ASN A 203 2.58 -8.70 12.03
C ASN A 203 1.14 -8.88 11.55
N LEU A 204 0.27 -7.98 11.98
CA LEU A 204 -1.14 -7.93 11.60
C LEU A 204 -1.43 -6.64 10.84
N SER A 205 -1.50 -6.73 9.51
CA SER A 205 -2.06 -5.66 8.68
C SER A 205 -3.57 -5.88 8.45
N VAL A 206 -4.24 -6.33 9.52
CA VAL A 206 -5.65 -6.70 9.56
C VAL A 206 -6.31 -6.10 10.79
N GLY A 207 -7.61 -5.85 10.70
CA GLY A 207 -8.41 -5.32 11.80
C GLY A 207 -9.88 -5.23 11.42
N PRO A 208 -10.76 -4.86 12.36
CA PRO A 208 -12.17 -4.61 12.08
C PRO A 208 -12.35 -3.54 11.00
N ASN A 209 -13.40 -3.66 10.19
CA ASN A 209 -13.73 -2.71 9.13
C ASN A 209 -14.13 -1.32 9.66
N SER A 210 -14.60 -1.25 10.89
CA SER A 210 -15.01 -0.02 11.54
C SER A 210 -14.84 -0.11 13.07
N PRO A 211 -14.75 1.02 13.77
CA PRO A 211 -14.87 1.04 15.23
C PRO A 211 -16.18 0.38 15.68
N PRO A 212 -16.20 -0.29 16.84
CA PRO A 212 -17.43 -0.84 17.40
C PRO A 212 -18.49 0.24 17.62
N THR A 213 -19.71 0.02 17.14
CA THR A 213 -20.85 0.94 17.31
C THR A 213 -21.75 0.56 18.49
N ALA A 214 -21.73 -0.72 18.89
CA ALA A 214 -22.66 -1.28 19.87
C ALA A 214 -22.06 -1.49 21.27
N THR A 215 -20.74 -1.45 21.41
CA THR A 215 -20.06 -1.71 22.70
C THR A 215 -19.24 -0.50 23.14
N ARG A 216 -19.23 -0.22 24.45
CA ARG A 216 -18.34 0.79 25.04
C ARG A 216 -16.90 0.29 25.21
N THR A 217 -16.72 -1.02 25.37
CA THR A 217 -15.42 -1.68 25.38
C THR A 217 -14.99 -2.00 23.95
N THR A 218 -13.88 -1.39 23.55
CA THR A 218 -13.27 -1.55 22.21
C THR A 218 -12.16 -2.60 22.17
N PHE A 219 -11.74 -3.06 23.35
CA PHE A 219 -10.82 -4.16 23.61
C PHE A 219 -11.57 -5.19 24.48
N LEU A 220 -11.20 -6.48 24.43
CA LEU A 220 -11.87 -7.65 25.07
C LEU A 220 -12.80 -8.48 24.16
N ASN A 221 -12.83 -8.25 22.85
CA ASN A 221 -13.44 -9.23 21.94
C ASN A 221 -12.48 -10.44 21.74
N PRO A 222 -12.92 -11.55 21.11
CA PRO A 222 -12.07 -12.72 20.90
C PRO A 222 -10.76 -12.45 20.15
N PHE A 223 -10.75 -11.49 19.23
CA PHE A 223 -9.55 -11.07 18.52
C PHE A 223 -8.54 -10.43 19.48
N ASP A 224 -8.97 -9.46 20.28
CA ASP A 224 -8.10 -8.82 21.28
C ASP A 224 -7.61 -9.81 22.35
N ALA A 225 -8.46 -10.76 22.77
CA ALA A 225 -8.08 -11.81 23.71
C ALA A 225 -6.97 -12.72 23.14
N ALA A 226 -7.04 -13.07 21.86
CA ALA A 226 -5.99 -13.82 21.18
C ALA A 226 -4.67 -13.04 21.14
N LEU A 227 -4.72 -11.73 20.86
CA LEU A 227 -3.54 -10.86 20.91
C LEU A 227 -2.94 -10.76 22.31
N LEU A 228 -3.76 -10.70 23.36
CA LEU A 228 -3.28 -10.71 24.75
C LEU A 228 -2.55 -12.02 25.08
N SER A 229 -3.11 -13.15 24.65
CA SER A 229 -2.50 -14.46 24.83
C SER A 229 -1.16 -14.57 24.10
N ALA A 230 -1.07 -14.06 22.87
CA ALA A 230 0.20 -14.00 22.13
C ALA A 230 1.27 -13.19 22.86
N VAL A 231 0.92 -11.99 23.36
CA VAL A 231 1.85 -11.16 24.14
C VAL A 231 2.27 -11.84 25.44
N LYS A 232 1.34 -12.49 26.14
CA LYS A 232 1.65 -13.28 27.35
C LYS A 232 2.58 -14.46 27.09
N ALA A 233 2.54 -15.02 25.88
CA ALA A 233 3.46 -16.07 25.43
C ALA A 233 4.83 -15.53 25.00
N GLY A 234 5.07 -14.21 25.10
CA GLY A 234 6.34 -13.58 24.76
C GLY A 234 6.47 -13.16 23.29
N VAL A 235 5.39 -13.21 22.51
CA VAL A 235 5.38 -12.79 21.11
C VAL A 235 5.18 -11.29 21.01
N PHE A 236 6.06 -10.59 20.29
CA PHE A 236 5.86 -9.17 19.99
C PHE A 236 4.79 -9.00 18.91
N VAL A 237 3.80 -8.13 19.15
CA VAL A 237 2.66 -7.94 18.23
C VAL A 237 2.66 -6.51 17.70
N ALA A 238 2.69 -6.39 16.37
CA ALA A 238 2.49 -5.13 15.64
C ALA A 238 1.20 -5.20 14.82
N GLN A 239 0.29 -4.24 15.04
CA GLN A 239 -0.97 -4.14 14.31
C GLN A 239 -1.13 -2.77 13.66
N ALA A 240 -1.62 -2.72 12.43
CA ALA A 240 -1.96 -1.47 11.76
C ALA A 240 -3.11 -0.74 12.47
N ALA A 241 -2.99 0.58 12.64
CA ALA A 241 -4.00 1.43 13.28
C ALA A 241 -5.35 1.49 12.54
N GLY A 242 -5.36 1.18 11.25
CA GLY A 242 -6.50 1.30 10.35
C GLY A 242 -6.40 2.49 9.39
N ASN A 243 -7.17 2.41 8.30
CA ASN A 243 -7.15 3.40 7.21
C ASN A 243 -8.35 4.36 7.22
N GLY A 244 -9.21 4.29 8.24
CA GLY A 244 -10.48 5.02 8.33
C GLY A 244 -10.39 6.52 8.60
N GLY A 245 -9.17 7.08 8.70
CA GLY A 245 -8.96 8.52 8.84
C GLY A 245 -9.53 9.33 7.67
N PRO A 246 -9.53 10.67 7.75
CA PRO A 246 -8.76 11.51 8.69
C PRO A 246 -9.55 11.94 9.94
N PHE A 247 -10.83 11.59 10.04
CA PHE A 247 -11.68 12.10 11.10
C PHE A 247 -11.29 11.52 12.47
N PRO A 248 -11.54 12.24 13.57
CA PRO A 248 -11.29 11.72 14.91
C PRO A 248 -12.01 10.38 15.17
N LYS A 249 -11.43 9.54 16.04
CA LYS A 249 -12.01 8.26 16.50
C LYS A 249 -12.22 7.21 15.39
N THR A 250 -11.32 7.16 14.42
CA THR A 250 -11.36 6.21 13.28
C THR A 250 -10.37 5.05 13.38
N LEU A 251 -9.58 5.01 14.46
CA LEU A 251 -8.66 3.92 14.80
C LEU A 251 -9.44 2.63 15.08
N VAL A 252 -8.88 1.48 14.69
CA VAL A 252 -9.49 0.15 14.88
C VAL A 252 -8.61 -0.84 15.65
N SER A 253 -7.42 -0.41 16.10
CA SER A 253 -6.45 -1.20 16.85
C SER A 253 -6.31 -0.69 18.28
N PHE A 254 -7.16 -1.19 19.18
CA PHE A 254 -7.37 -0.61 20.51
C PHE A 254 -6.60 -1.31 21.65
N SER A 255 -6.07 -2.50 21.41
CA SER A 255 -5.46 -3.34 22.43
C SER A 255 -4.27 -2.64 23.12
N PRO A 256 -4.28 -2.45 24.46
CA PRO A 256 -3.18 -1.78 25.17
C PRO A 256 -1.86 -2.56 25.20
N TRP A 257 -1.91 -3.87 24.95
CA TRP A 257 -0.76 -4.79 25.05
C TRP A 257 0.00 -4.97 23.73
N ILE A 258 -0.44 -4.35 22.64
CA ILE A 258 0.22 -4.47 21.32
C ILE A 258 0.80 -3.13 20.87
N THR A 259 1.66 -3.19 19.85
CA THR A 259 2.15 -1.99 19.17
C THR A 259 1.21 -1.62 18.03
N THR A 260 0.39 -0.59 18.23
CA THR A 260 -0.44 -0.02 17.15
C THR A 260 0.39 0.93 16.29
N VAL A 261 0.43 0.67 14.98
CA VAL A 261 1.30 1.38 14.03
C VAL A 261 0.47 2.28 13.10
N ALA A 262 0.75 3.58 13.13
CA ALA A 262 0.20 4.55 12.17
C ALA A 262 1.03 4.61 10.89
N ALA A 263 0.42 5.04 9.79
CA ALA A 263 1.12 5.21 8.52
C ALA A 263 1.79 6.59 8.41
N GLY A 264 3.11 6.59 8.30
CA GLY A 264 3.93 7.76 8.00
C GLY A 264 4.28 7.89 6.52
N VAL A 265 5.12 8.87 6.23
CA VAL A 265 5.44 9.41 4.92
C VAL A 265 6.96 9.68 4.99
N ASP A 266 7.80 9.19 4.05
CA ASP A 266 9.27 9.31 4.03
C ASP A 266 9.81 10.56 3.27
N ASP A 267 10.96 10.50 2.61
CA ASP A 267 11.60 11.62 1.89
C ASP A 267 11.64 11.46 0.35
N ARG A 268 11.19 10.33 -0.22
CA ARG A 268 11.41 10.07 -1.66
C ARG A 268 10.35 10.73 -2.54
N ARG A 269 10.81 11.29 -3.67
CA ARG A 269 9.96 11.89 -4.71
C ARG A 269 10.23 11.31 -6.09
N TYR A 270 9.16 10.99 -6.81
CA TYR A 270 9.20 10.81 -8.26
C TYR A 270 8.87 12.14 -8.91
N LYS A 271 9.86 12.77 -9.53
CA LYS A 271 9.64 13.99 -10.32
C LYS A 271 8.89 13.59 -11.57
N ASN A 272 7.81 14.29 -11.86
CA ASN A 272 7.00 14.12 -13.06
C ASN A 272 6.50 15.51 -13.46
N HIS A 273 6.57 15.83 -14.75
CA HIS A 273 6.35 17.17 -15.24
C HIS A 273 5.44 17.16 -16.49
N LEU A 274 4.53 18.12 -16.53
CA LEU A 274 3.75 18.43 -17.72
C LEU A 274 4.31 19.71 -18.34
N THR A 275 4.76 19.62 -19.58
CA THR A 275 5.19 20.76 -20.38
C THR A 275 4.02 21.19 -21.27
N LEU A 276 3.58 22.44 -21.12
CA LEU A 276 2.51 23.03 -21.93
C LEU A 276 3.07 23.61 -23.24
N GLY A 277 2.20 23.90 -24.21
CA GLY A 277 2.60 24.41 -25.53
C GLY A 277 3.27 25.78 -25.49
N ASN A 278 3.08 26.53 -24.40
CA ASN A 278 3.77 27.79 -24.13
C ASN A 278 5.13 27.61 -23.42
N GLY A 279 5.62 26.38 -23.27
CA GLY A 279 6.89 26.05 -22.61
C GLY A 279 6.82 26.05 -21.07
N LYS A 280 5.65 26.31 -20.47
CA LYS A 280 5.49 26.26 -19.01
C LYS A 280 5.55 24.82 -18.51
N LEU A 281 6.42 24.59 -17.52
CA LEU A 281 6.57 23.30 -16.86
C LEU A 281 5.76 23.27 -15.56
N ILE A 282 4.90 22.27 -15.42
CA ILE A 282 4.06 22.05 -14.25
C ILE A 282 4.49 20.76 -13.58
N SER A 283 4.97 20.87 -12.34
CA SER A 283 5.29 19.70 -11.52
C SER A 283 4.01 19.02 -11.05
N GLY A 284 3.99 17.70 -11.15
CA GLY A 284 2.93 16.86 -10.63
C GLY A 284 3.48 15.63 -9.92
N LEU A 285 2.58 14.70 -9.65
CA LEU A 285 2.83 13.43 -9.00
C LEU A 285 2.43 12.31 -9.96
N GLY A 286 3.17 11.20 -9.97
CA GLY A 286 2.81 10.04 -10.77
C GLY A 286 3.98 9.12 -11.04
N VAL A 287 3.69 7.84 -11.22
CA VAL A 287 4.64 6.83 -11.67
C VAL A 287 4.09 6.28 -12.98
N SER A 288 4.53 6.85 -14.10
CA SER A 288 4.03 6.54 -15.44
C SER A 288 5.17 6.62 -16.45
N PRO A 289 5.06 5.98 -17.61
CA PRO A 289 5.99 6.23 -18.71
C PRO A 289 5.81 7.66 -19.24
N ALA A 290 6.87 8.25 -19.79
CA ALA A 290 6.76 9.48 -20.56
C ALA A 290 6.01 9.26 -21.88
N THR A 291 5.44 10.33 -22.43
CA THR A 291 4.93 10.31 -23.81
C THR A 291 6.06 10.04 -24.81
N HIS A 292 5.77 9.33 -25.90
CA HIS A 292 6.79 8.94 -26.89
C HIS A 292 7.26 10.13 -27.74
N GLY A 293 8.57 10.40 -27.69
CA GLY A 293 9.24 11.41 -28.52
C GLY A 293 8.80 12.85 -28.21
N ASN A 294 9.48 13.83 -28.82
CA ASN A 294 9.10 15.26 -28.79
C ASN A 294 7.78 15.52 -29.55
N MET A 295 6.77 14.67 -29.38
CA MET A 295 5.44 14.81 -29.97
C MET A 295 4.55 15.56 -28.99
N SER A 296 3.87 16.60 -29.49
CA SER A 296 2.90 17.35 -28.70
C SER A 296 1.50 16.77 -28.92
N PHE A 297 0.72 16.69 -27.84
CA PHE A 297 -0.64 16.16 -27.87
C PHE A 297 -1.62 17.25 -27.48
N SER A 298 -2.75 17.35 -28.17
CA SER A 298 -3.81 18.26 -27.73
C SER A 298 -4.43 17.77 -26.43
N LEU A 299 -4.72 18.70 -25.52
CA LEU A 299 -5.47 18.44 -24.29
C LEU A 299 -6.97 18.46 -24.59
N ILE A 300 -7.75 17.64 -23.91
CA ILE A 300 -9.22 17.70 -23.92
C ILE A 300 -9.76 17.51 -22.51
N SER A 301 -10.64 18.40 -22.06
CA SER A 301 -11.31 18.25 -20.77
C SER A 301 -12.36 17.14 -20.82
N ALA A 302 -12.55 16.45 -19.70
CA ALA A 302 -13.64 15.49 -19.54
C ALA A 302 -15.00 16.12 -19.87
N ALA A 303 -15.21 17.39 -19.50
CA ALA A 303 -16.43 18.16 -19.79
C ALA A 303 -16.69 18.31 -21.30
N ASP A 304 -15.67 18.67 -22.09
CA ASP A 304 -15.78 18.84 -23.55
C ASP A 304 -15.95 17.52 -24.30
N ALA A 305 -15.51 16.42 -23.67
CA ALA A 305 -15.63 15.07 -24.17
C ALA A 305 -16.98 14.40 -23.84
N LEU A 306 -17.85 14.99 -23.01
CA LEU A 306 -19.09 14.34 -22.59
C LEU A 306 -20.05 14.03 -23.75
N LEU A 307 -20.69 12.86 -23.65
CA LEU A 307 -21.87 12.52 -24.45
C LEU A 307 -23.11 13.19 -23.79
N GLY A 308 -23.95 13.83 -24.59
CA GLY A 308 -25.07 14.69 -24.14
C GLY A 308 -26.02 14.04 -23.11
N SER A 309 -26.65 14.91 -22.29
CA SER A 309 -27.60 14.66 -21.18
C SER A 309 -27.22 13.60 -20.12
N SER A 310 -26.00 13.06 -20.14
CA SER A 310 -25.49 12.11 -19.14
C SER A 310 -24.98 12.79 -17.86
N ALA A 311 -25.05 14.13 -17.81
CA ALA A 311 -24.56 14.96 -16.71
C ALA A 311 -25.38 14.85 -15.41
N SER A 312 -26.59 14.29 -15.44
CA SER A 312 -27.54 14.39 -14.33
C SER A 312 -27.43 13.28 -13.27
N LYS A 313 -26.64 12.21 -13.50
CA LYS A 313 -26.54 11.09 -12.54
C LYS A 313 -25.13 10.72 -12.06
N TYR A 314 -24.07 11.12 -12.75
CA TYR A 314 -22.71 10.69 -12.41
C TYR A 314 -21.68 11.82 -12.58
N SER A 315 -20.67 11.86 -11.70
CA SER A 315 -19.49 12.73 -11.86
C SER A 315 -18.63 12.22 -13.02
N ALA A 316 -18.98 12.61 -14.24
CA ALA A 316 -18.24 12.24 -15.44
C ALA A 316 -16.86 12.91 -15.52
N LEU A 317 -16.65 13.97 -14.73
CA LEU A 317 -15.41 14.74 -14.66
C LEU A 317 -14.25 13.93 -14.09
N ASP A 318 -14.51 12.93 -13.25
CA ASP A 318 -13.48 12.08 -12.66
C ASP A 318 -12.94 10.99 -13.63
N CYS A 319 -13.45 10.92 -14.87
CA CYS A 319 -13.05 9.97 -15.90
C CYS A 319 -13.09 8.49 -15.48
N GLN A 320 -14.00 8.13 -14.55
CA GLN A 320 -14.09 6.74 -14.06
C GLN A 320 -14.87 5.82 -15.00
N ARG A 321 -15.62 6.38 -15.95
CA ARG A 321 -16.60 5.67 -16.78
C ARG A 321 -16.40 6.02 -18.26
N PRO A 322 -15.76 5.14 -19.06
CA PRO A 322 -15.51 5.42 -20.48
C PRO A 322 -16.80 5.63 -21.29
N GLU A 323 -17.90 5.01 -20.89
CA GLU A 323 -19.20 5.11 -21.56
C GLU A 323 -19.81 6.52 -21.54
N LEU A 324 -19.32 7.41 -20.68
CA LEU A 324 -19.79 8.80 -20.59
C LEU A 324 -19.03 9.75 -21.53
N LEU A 325 -17.92 9.29 -22.12
CA LEU A 325 -16.99 10.10 -22.89
C LEU A 325 -17.00 9.71 -24.37
N ASN A 326 -17.02 10.71 -25.25
CA ASN A 326 -17.00 10.51 -26.70
C ASN A 326 -15.60 10.08 -27.15
N LYS A 327 -15.44 8.78 -27.45
CA LYS A 327 -14.18 8.19 -27.92
C LYS A 327 -13.54 8.97 -29.07
N ARG A 328 -14.31 9.42 -30.06
CA ARG A 328 -13.76 10.16 -31.23
C ARG A 328 -13.15 11.50 -30.85
N LYS A 329 -13.66 12.16 -29.80
CA LYS A 329 -13.11 13.42 -29.30
C LYS A 329 -11.81 13.22 -28.51
N VAL A 330 -11.68 12.08 -27.82
CA VAL A 330 -10.58 11.76 -26.88
C VAL A 330 -9.41 11.05 -27.55
N GLN A 331 -9.66 10.26 -28.59
CA GLN A 331 -8.62 9.46 -29.26
C GLN A 331 -7.43 10.31 -29.71
N GLY A 332 -6.21 9.88 -29.34
CA GLY A 332 -4.95 10.56 -29.67
C GLY A 332 -4.67 11.84 -28.88
N LYS A 333 -5.51 12.20 -27.89
CA LYS A 333 -5.35 13.39 -27.06
C LYS A 333 -4.96 13.04 -25.62
N ILE A 334 -4.52 14.03 -24.85
CA ILE A 334 -4.37 13.90 -23.40
C ILE A 334 -5.71 14.23 -22.75
N LEU A 335 -6.26 13.30 -21.97
CA LEU A 335 -7.53 13.48 -21.29
C LEU A 335 -7.33 14.17 -19.93
N LEU A 336 -7.92 15.35 -19.74
CA LEU A 336 -7.91 16.09 -18.48
C LEU A 336 -9.14 15.73 -17.63
N CYS A 337 -8.89 15.24 -16.43
CA CYS A 337 -9.87 14.73 -15.47
C CYS A 337 -9.82 15.53 -14.17
N GLY A 338 -10.96 15.65 -13.50
CA GLY A 338 -11.05 16.24 -12.17
C GLY A 338 -10.72 15.27 -11.04
N TYR A 339 -10.36 15.84 -9.89
CA TYR A 339 -10.24 15.14 -8.63
C TYR A 339 -11.42 15.52 -7.72
N SER A 340 -12.33 14.57 -7.47
CA SER A 340 -13.48 14.77 -6.58
C SER A 340 -13.37 14.01 -5.26
N PHE A 341 -14.40 14.18 -4.41
CA PHE A 341 -14.58 13.38 -3.18
C PHE A 341 -14.64 11.86 -3.43
N ASN A 342 -14.94 11.40 -4.65
CA ASN A 342 -14.97 9.97 -5.00
C ASN A 342 -13.61 9.28 -4.81
N TYR A 343 -12.50 10.02 -4.92
CA TYR A 343 -11.17 9.47 -4.64
C TYR A 343 -10.94 9.24 -3.15
N ILE A 344 -11.64 9.98 -2.29
CA ILE A 344 -11.56 9.87 -0.83
C ILE A 344 -12.46 8.74 -0.33
N SER A 345 -13.67 8.62 -0.89
CA SER A 345 -14.58 7.52 -0.57
C SER A 345 -14.18 6.17 -1.17
N GLY A 346 -13.17 6.15 -2.06
CA GLY A 346 -12.64 4.93 -2.68
C GLY A 346 -13.41 4.44 -3.91
N THR A 347 -14.39 5.21 -4.41
CA THR A 347 -15.15 4.87 -5.63
C THR A 347 -14.46 5.33 -6.92
N ALA A 348 -13.46 6.23 -6.82
CA ALA A 348 -12.59 6.64 -7.92
C ALA A 348 -11.13 6.29 -7.66
N SER A 349 -10.37 6.01 -8.72
CA SER A 349 -8.92 5.77 -8.60
C SER A 349 -8.15 6.19 -9.86
N ILE A 350 -6.87 6.54 -9.68
CA ILE A 350 -5.94 6.84 -10.78
C ILE A 350 -5.80 5.64 -11.73
N LYS A 351 -5.80 4.41 -11.19
CA LYS A 351 -5.80 3.17 -11.98
C LYS A 351 -6.99 3.11 -12.93
N LYS A 352 -8.18 3.48 -12.47
CA LYS A 352 -9.39 3.47 -13.29
C LYS A 352 -9.38 4.59 -14.33
N VAL A 353 -8.86 5.79 -14.00
CA VAL A 353 -8.62 6.85 -15.01
C VAL A 353 -7.70 6.33 -16.13
N SER A 354 -6.60 5.68 -15.77
CA SER A 354 -5.67 5.09 -16.73
C SER A 354 -6.35 4.07 -17.64
N GLN A 355 -7.22 3.21 -17.09
CA GLN A 355 -8.00 2.24 -17.87
C GLN A 355 -9.00 2.93 -18.81
N THR A 356 -9.70 3.96 -18.35
CA THR A 356 -10.64 4.75 -19.16
C THR A 356 -9.92 5.47 -20.30
N ALA A 357 -8.83 6.18 -20.00
CA ALA A 357 -8.02 6.87 -21.00
C ALA A 357 -7.51 5.88 -22.07
N ARG A 358 -7.03 4.70 -21.66
CA ARG A 358 -6.62 3.64 -22.59
C ARG A 358 -7.77 3.14 -23.46
N SER A 359 -8.94 2.84 -22.89
CA SER A 359 -10.07 2.29 -23.66
C SER A 359 -10.63 3.30 -24.68
N LEU A 360 -10.50 4.59 -24.38
CA LEU A 360 -10.83 5.70 -25.28
C LEU A 360 -9.74 6.00 -26.32
N GLY A 361 -8.57 5.36 -26.22
CA GLY A 361 -7.44 5.60 -27.13
C GLY A 361 -6.73 6.93 -26.90
N ALA A 362 -6.81 7.49 -25.68
CA ALA A 362 -6.07 8.68 -25.29
C ALA A 362 -4.56 8.40 -25.31
N ALA A 363 -3.77 9.43 -25.64
CA ALA A 363 -2.31 9.37 -25.58
C ALA A 363 -1.77 9.39 -24.13
N GLY A 364 -2.58 9.91 -23.20
CA GLY A 364 -2.28 9.97 -21.78
C GLY A 364 -3.41 10.65 -21.02
N PHE A 365 -3.19 10.93 -19.74
CA PHE A 365 -4.17 11.62 -18.92
C PHE A 365 -3.53 12.59 -17.91
N VAL A 366 -4.29 13.60 -17.51
CA VAL A 366 -3.95 14.52 -16.43
C VAL A 366 -5.10 14.47 -15.43
N VAL A 367 -4.81 14.31 -14.15
CA VAL A 367 -5.80 14.52 -13.08
C VAL A 367 -5.46 15.84 -12.38
N ALA A 368 -6.39 16.78 -12.38
CA ALA A 368 -6.22 18.08 -11.73
C ALA A 368 -7.00 18.14 -10.42
N VAL A 369 -6.33 18.58 -9.36
CA VAL A 369 -6.94 18.76 -8.04
C VAL A 369 -7.36 20.22 -7.89
N GLU A 370 -8.63 20.49 -8.19
CA GLU A 370 -9.20 21.83 -8.05
C GLU A 370 -9.51 22.17 -6.59
N ASN A 371 -10.01 21.20 -5.82
CA ASN A 371 -10.35 21.34 -4.41
C ASN A 371 -9.71 20.21 -3.59
N SER A 372 -8.87 20.57 -2.62
CA SER A 372 -8.33 19.60 -1.64
C SER A 372 -9.27 19.48 -0.43
N TYR A 373 -9.80 18.29 -0.18
CA TYR A 373 -10.59 18.02 1.02
C TYR A 373 -9.70 17.44 2.15
N PRO A 374 -10.08 17.60 3.43
CA PRO A 374 -9.40 16.90 4.52
C PRO A 374 -9.34 15.39 4.25
N GLY A 375 -8.16 14.79 4.37
CA GLY A 375 -7.95 13.36 4.11
C GLY A 375 -7.62 13.01 2.66
N THR A 376 -7.47 13.99 1.78
CA THR A 376 -6.96 13.78 0.41
C THR A 376 -5.59 13.09 0.46
N LYS A 377 -5.48 11.93 -0.19
CA LYS A 377 -4.24 11.16 -0.33
C LYS A 377 -3.84 11.14 -1.81
N PHE A 378 -2.62 11.56 -2.10
CA PHE A 378 -2.06 11.51 -3.45
C PHE A 378 -1.07 10.35 -3.53
N ASP A 379 -1.58 9.13 -3.44
CA ASP A 379 -0.74 7.95 -3.53
C ASP A 379 -0.32 7.73 -5.00
N PRO A 380 0.99 7.75 -5.33
CA PRO A 380 1.44 7.55 -6.69
C PRO A 380 1.19 6.09 -7.10
N VAL A 381 0.24 5.89 -8.01
CA VAL A 381 -0.08 4.58 -8.56
C VAL A 381 0.70 4.37 -9.86
N PRO A 382 1.51 3.29 -9.97
CA PRO A 382 2.13 2.92 -11.23
C PRO A 382 1.08 2.64 -12.31
N VAL A 383 1.18 3.34 -13.44
CA VAL A 383 0.29 3.17 -14.60
C VAL A 383 1.12 2.94 -15.86
N SER A 384 0.51 2.30 -16.85
CA SER A 384 1.19 1.87 -18.10
C SER A 384 0.90 2.77 -19.30
N ILE A 385 0.27 3.93 -19.08
CA ILE A 385 0.17 5.00 -20.08
C ILE A 385 0.65 6.30 -19.43
N PRO A 386 1.11 7.29 -20.21
CA PRO A 386 1.49 8.59 -19.67
C PRO A 386 0.38 9.20 -18.82
N GLY A 387 0.75 9.65 -17.64
CA GLY A 387 -0.21 10.07 -16.62
C GLY A 387 0.42 10.93 -15.54
N ILE A 388 -0.21 12.05 -15.21
CA ILE A 388 0.26 12.96 -14.16
C ILE A 388 -0.92 13.50 -13.33
N LEU A 389 -0.71 13.63 -12.02
CA LEU A 389 -1.62 14.27 -11.08
C LEU A 389 -1.07 15.64 -10.69
N ILE A 390 -1.83 16.70 -10.92
CA ILE A 390 -1.46 18.09 -10.63
C ILE A 390 -2.22 18.55 -9.39
N THR A 391 -1.49 18.89 -8.33
CA THR A 391 -2.06 19.31 -7.03
C THR A 391 -2.10 20.83 -6.84
N ASP A 392 -1.45 21.59 -7.72
CA ASP A 392 -1.38 23.05 -7.70
C ASP A 392 -1.99 23.63 -8.99
N VAL A 393 -3.32 23.79 -8.98
CA VAL A 393 -4.09 24.36 -10.10
C VAL A 393 -4.05 25.88 -10.18
N SER A 394 -3.47 26.58 -9.19
CA SER A 394 -3.25 28.03 -9.29
C SER A 394 -2.34 28.40 -10.48
N LYS A 395 -1.60 27.41 -10.98
CA LYS A 395 -0.75 27.52 -12.16
C LYS A 395 -1.46 27.14 -13.47
N THR A 396 -2.73 26.75 -13.45
CA THR A 396 -3.45 26.19 -14.62
C THR A 396 -4.55 27.08 -15.22
N GLU A 397 -5.01 28.17 -14.60
CA GLU A 397 -6.01 29.07 -15.23
C GLU A 397 -5.40 30.38 -15.78
N PRO A 398 -5.73 30.84 -17.02
CA PRO A 398 -6.64 30.28 -18.03
C PRO A 398 -5.88 29.74 -19.27
N TYR A 399 -4.87 28.87 -19.08
CA TYR A 399 -3.91 28.52 -20.16
C TYR A 399 -4.08 27.13 -20.79
N CYS A 400 -5.19 26.43 -20.54
CA CYS A 400 -5.44 25.09 -21.10
C CYS A 400 -5.92 25.11 -22.57
N ILE A 401 -5.31 25.96 -23.40
CA ILE A 401 -5.39 25.85 -24.86
C ILE A 401 -3.93 25.80 -25.34
N PHE A 402 -3.64 24.84 -26.21
CA PHE A 402 -2.35 24.51 -26.84
C PHE A 402 -1.51 23.39 -26.18
N ALA A 403 -1.55 22.25 -26.89
CA ALA A 403 -0.55 21.19 -27.02
C ALA A 403 0.36 20.93 -25.81
N SER A 404 0.10 19.86 -25.05
CA SER A 404 0.91 19.47 -23.89
C SER A 404 1.69 18.16 -24.15
N TYR A 405 2.80 17.98 -23.44
CA TYR A 405 3.64 16.79 -23.45
C TYR A 405 4.09 16.47 -22.00
N ILE A 406 4.19 15.19 -21.65
CA ILE A 406 4.53 14.73 -20.28
C ILE A 406 5.96 14.18 -20.27
N GLU A 407 6.86 14.84 -19.52
CA GLU A 407 8.22 14.37 -19.22
C GLU A 407 8.29 13.74 -17.84
N VAL A 408 8.90 12.56 -17.79
CA VAL A 408 9.19 11.83 -16.54
C VAL A 408 10.69 11.77 -16.34
#